data_AF-A0A2E4YC48-F1
#
_entry.id   AF-A0A2E4YC48-F1
#
_cell.length_a   1.000
_cell.length_b   1.000
_cell.length_c   1.000
_cell.angle_alpha   90.00
_cell.angle_beta   90.00
_cell.angle_gamma   90.00
#
_symmetry.space_group_name_H-M   'P 1'
#
loop_
_entity.id
_entity.type
_entity.pdbx_description
1 polymer ?
#
loop_
_entity_poly.entity_id
_entity_poly.type
_entity_poly.pdbx_seq_one_letter_code
_entity_poly.pdbx_strand_id
1 'polypeptide(L)'
;DGLRVAATWRHVGETTLYGLDTAAASARPEQMNDYMEQRDYLDISGNYTLTENITLRAGINNALAEDAPLSTNVGTGTGNNNTYPGLYDVNRFFFAGATYKF
;
A
#
# COMPACT_ATOMS: atom_id res chain seq x y z
N ASP A 1 -5.34 -23.03 -22.00
CA ASP A 1 -6.32 -22.26 -21.21
C ASP A 1 -6.44 -22.82 -19.81
N GLY A 2 -6.44 -21.97 -18.78
CA GLY A 2 -6.57 -22.42 -17.38
C GLY A 2 -5.82 -21.57 -16.37
N LEU A 3 -4.73 -20.91 -16.79
CA LEU A 3 -4.01 -19.93 -15.98
C LEU A 3 -4.54 -18.51 -16.24
N ARG A 4 -4.87 -17.80 -15.17
CA ARG A 4 -5.13 -16.35 -15.15
C ARG A 4 -4.17 -15.70 -14.19
N VAL A 5 -3.53 -14.62 -14.62
CA VAL A 5 -2.65 -13.80 -13.78
C VAL A 5 -3.23 -12.40 -13.71
N ALA A 6 -3.15 -11.78 -12.54
CA ALA A 6 -3.49 -10.38 -12.35
C ALA A 6 -2.36 -9.67 -11.61
N ALA A 7 -2.10 -8.44 -12.02
CA ALA A 7 -1.19 -7.52 -11.34
C ALA A 7 -1.92 -6.21 -11.09
N THR A 8 -1.77 -5.66 -9.88
CA THR A 8 -2.34 -4.37 -9.49
C THR A 8 -1.22 -3.49 -9.00
N TRP A 9 -1.04 -2.34 -9.65
CA TRP A 9 -0.17 -1.27 -9.17
C TRP A 9 -0.98 -0.29 -8.33
N ARG A 10 -0.56 -0.04 -7.10
CA ARG A 10 -1.15 0.97 -6.21
C ARG A 10 -0.11 2.07 -5.98
N HIS A 11 -0.39 3.26 -6.47
CA HIS A 11 0.46 4.44 -6.31
C HIS A 11 -0.16 5.40 -5.29
N VAL A 12 0.65 5.86 -4.34
CA VAL A 12 0.31 6.92 -3.39
C VAL A 12 1.32 8.05 -3.59
N GLY A 13 0.83 9.20 -4.01
CA GLY A 13 1.68 10.37 -4.28
C GLY A 13 2.21 11.00 -2.99
N GLU A 14 3.37 11.65 -3.11
CA GLU A 14 3.96 12.42 -2.01
C GLU A 14 3.00 13.54 -1.55
N THR A 15 3.00 13.82 -0.25
CA THR A 15 2.22 14.92 0.35
C THR A 15 3.10 15.71 1.30
N THR A 16 3.17 17.02 1.11
CA THR A 16 3.92 17.94 1.97
C THR A 16 3.05 18.51 3.08
N LEU A 17 3.65 18.83 4.23
CA LEU A 17 2.98 19.48 5.34
C LEU A 17 2.40 20.84 4.92
N TYR A 18 1.13 21.07 5.22
CA TYR A 18 0.47 22.33 4.90
C TYR A 18 1.16 23.51 5.61
N GLY A 19 1.53 24.53 4.83
CA GLY A 19 2.20 25.74 5.33
C GLY A 19 3.72 25.60 5.50
N LEU A 20 4.30 24.43 5.15
CA LEU A 20 5.75 24.29 5.07
C LEU A 20 6.23 24.82 3.71
N ASP A 21 6.77 26.04 3.70
CA ASP A 21 7.45 26.61 2.54
C ASP A 21 8.98 26.44 2.62
N THR A 22 9.68 26.80 1.55
CA THR A 22 11.15 26.65 1.47
C THR A 22 11.90 27.43 2.55
N ALA A 23 11.39 28.60 2.97
CA ALA A 23 12.02 29.41 4.00
C ALA A 23 11.87 28.75 5.38
N ALA A 24 10.68 28.24 5.69
CA ALA A 24 10.39 27.50 6.90
C ALA A 24 11.17 26.18 6.97
N ALA A 25 11.26 25.44 5.86
CA ALA A 25 12.03 24.20 5.76
C ALA A 25 13.54 24.46 5.92
N SER A 26 14.06 25.56 5.38
CA SER A 26 15.49 25.90 5.49
C SER A 26 15.90 26.40 6.88
N ALA A 27 14.94 26.80 7.72
CA ALA A 27 15.21 27.36 9.04
C ALA A 27 15.44 26.30 10.14
N ARG A 28 15.18 25.01 9.85
CA ARG A 28 15.35 23.90 10.80
C ARG A 28 15.76 22.62 10.06
N PRO A 29 16.33 21.62 10.75
CA PRO A 29 16.48 20.29 10.18
C PRO A 29 15.14 19.70 9.78
N GLU A 30 15.14 18.90 8.72
CA GLU A 30 13.97 18.16 8.23
C GLU A 30 13.38 17.27 9.33
N GLN A 31 12.06 17.22 9.39
CA GLN A 31 11.30 16.41 10.33
C GLN A 31 10.49 15.34 9.61
N MET A 32 10.27 14.20 10.27
CA MET A 32 9.44 13.08 9.77
C MET A 32 8.04 13.51 9.28
N ASN A 33 7.52 14.62 9.78
CA ASN A 33 6.18 15.12 9.43
C ASN A 33 6.18 16.16 8.30
N ASP A 34 7.35 16.56 7.80
CA ASP A 34 7.45 17.60 6.78
C ASP A 34 6.88 17.11 5.44
N TYR A 35 6.97 15.81 5.16
CA TYR A 35 6.30 15.16 4.04
C TYR A 35 6.01 13.68 4.32
N MET A 36 4.98 13.16 3.66
CA MET A 36 4.78 11.74 3.43
C MET A 36 5.30 11.42 2.04
N GLU A 37 6.39 10.67 1.98
CA GLU A 37 7.01 10.23 0.73
C GLU A 37 6.04 9.44 -0.17
N GLN A 38 6.29 9.48 -1.48
CA GLN A 38 5.62 8.63 -2.45
C GLN A 38 5.80 7.14 -2.11
N ARG A 39 4.76 6.33 -2.38
CA ARG A 39 4.79 4.88 -2.25
C ARG A 39 4.18 4.18 -3.45
N ASP A 40 4.83 3.11 -3.87
CA ASP A 40 4.34 2.23 -4.92
C ASP A 40 4.27 0.80 -4.41
N TYR A 41 3.10 0.17 -4.55
CA TYR A 41 2.87 -1.21 -4.17
C TYR A 41 2.47 -2.03 -5.40
N LEU A 42 3.02 -3.23 -5.51
CA LEU A 42 2.65 -4.19 -6.56
C LEU A 42 2.01 -5.42 -5.92
N ASP A 43 0.75 -5.69 -6.24
CA ASP A 43 0.07 -6.92 -5.84
C ASP A 43 0.00 -7.86 -7.04
N ILE A 44 0.32 -9.14 -6.86
CA ILE A 44 0.33 -10.14 -7.92
C ILE A 44 -0.49 -11.35 -7.47
N SER A 45 -1.34 -11.87 -8.35
CA SER A 45 -2.08 -13.11 -8.09
C SER A 45 -2.20 -13.98 -9.34
N GLY A 46 -2.26 -15.29 -9.10
CA GLY A 46 -2.48 -16.30 -10.11
C GLY A 46 -3.65 -17.21 -9.71
N ASN A 47 -4.45 -17.60 -10.69
CA ASN A 47 -5.49 -18.62 -10.56
C ASN A 47 -5.29 -19.66 -11.65
N TYR A 48 -5.20 -20.93 -11.27
CA TYR A 48 -4.98 -22.03 -12.17
C TYR A 48 -6.07 -23.08 -12.04
N THR A 49 -6.81 -23.32 -13.12
CA THR A 49 -7.76 -24.42 -13.23
C THR A 49 -6.98 -25.71 -13.45
N LEU A 50 -6.84 -26.50 -12.39
CA LEU A 50 -6.10 -27.76 -12.40
C LEU A 50 -6.93 -28.88 -13.06
N THR A 51 -8.22 -28.92 -12.75
CA THR A 51 -9.21 -29.81 -13.37
C THR A 51 -10.52 -29.04 -13.56
N GLU A 52 -11.52 -29.61 -14.22
CA GLU A 52 -12.86 -29.00 -14.37
C GLU A 52 -13.51 -28.65 -13.02
N ASN A 53 -13.16 -29.39 -11.97
CA ASN A 53 -13.69 -29.21 -10.62
C ASN A 53 -12.73 -28.48 -9.68
N ILE A 54 -11.42 -28.44 -9.95
CA ILE A 54 -10.41 -27.90 -9.02
C ILE A 54 -9.75 -26.64 -9.59
N THR A 55 -9.79 -25.56 -8.82
CA THR A 55 -9.03 -24.33 -9.08
C THR A 55 -8.11 -24.01 -7.91
N LEU A 56 -6.84 -23.75 -8.21
CA LEU A 56 -5.83 -23.27 -7.26
C LEU A 56 -5.66 -21.76 -7.41
N ARG A 57 -5.44 -21.05 -6.31
CA ARG A 57 -5.10 -19.63 -6.31
C ARG A 57 -3.91 -19.39 -5.41
N ALA A 58 -3.01 -18.50 -5.83
CA ALA A 58 -1.91 -18.03 -5.00
C ALA A 58 -1.53 -16.61 -5.39
N GLY A 59 -0.86 -15.90 -4.50
CA GLY A 59 -0.40 -14.55 -4.79
C GLY A 59 0.36 -13.92 -3.64
N ILE A 60 0.73 -12.68 -3.86
CA ILE A 60 1.49 -11.85 -2.94
C ILE A 60 0.96 -10.42 -3.03
N ASN A 61 0.63 -9.85 -1.88
CA ASN A 61 0.40 -8.42 -1.73
C ASN A 61 1.73 -7.73 -1.41
N ASN A 62 1.90 -6.51 -1.92
CA ASN A 62 3.10 -5.70 -1.73
C ASN A 62 4.40 -6.47 -2.06
N ALA A 63 4.51 -6.95 -3.30
CA ALA A 63 5.68 -7.66 -3.81
C ALA A 63 6.96 -6.83 -3.76
N LEU A 64 6.84 -5.50 -3.82
CA LEU A 64 7.94 -4.54 -3.72
C LEU A 64 8.49 -4.37 -2.31
N ALA A 65 7.81 -4.90 -1.28
CA ALA A 65 8.24 -4.83 0.12
C ALA A 65 8.25 -3.44 0.72
N GLU A 66 7.35 -2.56 0.28
CA GLU A 66 7.36 -1.17 0.69
C GLU A 66 6.56 -0.97 1.99
N ASP A 67 7.05 -0.13 2.91
CA ASP A 67 6.34 0.17 4.15
C ASP A 67 5.30 1.29 3.96
N ALA A 68 4.35 1.44 4.88
CA ALA A 68 3.47 2.61 4.90
C ALA A 68 4.31 3.87 5.20
N PRO A 69 3.99 5.03 4.61
CA PRO A 69 4.61 6.27 5.04
C PRO A 69 4.12 6.58 6.46
N LEU A 70 5.04 6.98 7.32
CA LEU A 70 4.76 7.26 8.73
C LEU A 70 4.70 8.75 8.98
N SER A 71 3.84 9.17 9.90
CA SER A 71 3.79 10.55 10.41
C SER A 71 3.42 10.51 11.88
N THR A 72 4.06 11.36 12.67
CA THR A 72 3.74 11.58 14.09
C THR A 72 2.71 12.70 14.29
N ASN A 73 2.34 13.44 13.22
CA ASN A 73 1.33 14.50 13.22
C ASN A 73 0.00 14.02 12.63
N VAL A 74 -0.56 12.94 13.17
CA VAL A 74 -1.87 12.42 12.78
C VAL A 74 -2.96 12.97 13.71
N GLY A 75 -3.74 13.93 13.21
CA GLY A 75 -4.67 14.69 14.04
C GLY A 75 -5.93 13.90 14.45
N THR A 76 -6.30 13.96 15.72
CA THR A 76 -7.64 13.61 16.23
C THR A 76 -8.56 14.85 16.39
N GLY A 77 -8.10 16.04 15.93
CA GLY A 77 -8.77 17.35 16.07
C GLY A 77 -8.99 18.06 14.72
N THR A 78 -8.98 19.41 14.69
CA THR A 78 -9.24 20.29 13.51
C THR A 78 -8.20 20.20 12.37
N GLY A 79 -7.60 19.03 12.16
CA GLY A 79 -6.71 18.75 11.03
C GLY A 79 -7.48 18.57 9.73
N ASN A 80 -6.76 18.70 8.61
CA ASN A 80 -7.29 18.37 7.29
C ASN A 80 -7.49 16.85 7.21
N ASN A 81 -8.72 16.38 6.91
CA ASN A 81 -9.11 14.96 6.90
C ASN A 81 -8.43 14.11 5.79
N ASN A 82 -7.43 14.65 5.10
CA ASN A 82 -6.73 13.96 4.02
C ASN A 82 -5.76 12.88 4.54
N THR A 83 -5.29 12.98 5.79
CA THR A 83 -4.38 12.02 6.42
C THR A 83 -4.88 11.67 7.81
N TYR A 84 -5.61 10.57 7.93
CA TYR A 84 -6.22 10.14 9.19
C TYR A 84 -5.29 9.16 9.93
N PRO A 85 -5.17 9.24 11.28
CA PRO A 85 -4.50 8.21 12.06
C PRO A 85 -5.14 6.84 11.80
N GLY A 86 -4.39 5.93 11.19
CA GLY A 86 -4.83 4.57 10.91
C GLY A 86 -3.67 3.60 10.93
N LEU A 87 -3.92 2.39 11.41
CA LEU A 87 -3.03 1.27 11.16
C LEU A 87 -3.31 0.79 9.75
N TYR A 88 -2.35 1.00 8.84
CA TYR A 88 -2.43 0.46 7.50
C TYR A 88 -1.70 -0.88 7.47
N ASP A 89 -2.42 -1.96 7.16
CA ASP A 89 -1.77 -3.24 6.86
C ASP A 89 -1.35 -3.26 5.39
N VAL A 90 -0.21 -2.63 5.12
CA VAL A 90 0.45 -2.67 3.80
C VAL A 90 1.57 -3.69 3.75
N ASN A 91 1.67 -4.57 4.74
CA ASN A 91 2.73 -5.55 4.80
C ASN A 91 2.72 -6.50 3.59
N ARG A 92 3.90 -7.04 3.30
CA ARG A 92 4.02 -8.11 2.31
C ARG A 92 3.34 -9.38 2.83
N PHE A 93 2.30 -9.82 2.12
CA PHE A 93 1.47 -10.94 2.52
C PHE A 93 1.36 -11.97 1.41
N PHE A 94 1.77 -13.20 1.70
CA PHE A 94 1.61 -14.33 0.78
C PHE A 94 0.31 -15.07 1.08
N PHE A 95 -0.41 -15.45 0.03
CA PHE A 95 -1.63 -16.24 0.18
C PHE A 95 -1.68 -17.38 -0.84
N ALA A 96 -2.38 -18.44 -0.46
CA ALA A 96 -2.72 -19.55 -1.33
C ALA A 96 -4.08 -20.14 -0.92
N GLY A 97 -4.75 -20.81 -1.85
CA GLY A 97 -6.00 -21.50 -1.60
C GLY A 97 -6.41 -22.42 -2.74
N ALA A 98 -7.36 -23.31 -2.46
CA ALA A 98 -7.96 -24.18 -3.45
C ALA A 98 -9.49 -24.10 -3.36
N THR A 99 -10.16 -24.30 -4.48
CA THR A 99 -11.61 -24.38 -4.58
C THR A 99 -11.99 -25.63 -5.36
N TYR A 100 -12.90 -26.42 -4.79
CA TYR A 100 -13.52 -27.56 -5.45
C TYR A 100 -14.98 -27.23 -5.79
N LYS A 101 -15.42 -27.57 -7.01
CA LYS A 101 -16.80 -27.41 -7.48
C LYS A 101 -17.41 -28.78 -7.73
N PHE A 102 -18.57 -29.03 -7.12
CA PHE A 102 -19.37 -30.26 -7.26
C PHE A 102 -20.32 -30.17 -8.45
#